data_AF-A0A8D3ASI1-F1
#
_entry.id   AF-A0A8D3ASI1-F1
#
_cell.length_a   1.000
_cell.length_b   1.000
_cell.length_c   1.000
_cell.angle_alpha   90.00
_cell.angle_beta   90.00
_cell.angle_gamma   90.00
#
_symmetry.space_group_name_H-M   'P 1'
#
loop_
_entity.id
_entity.type
_entity.pdbx_description
1 polymer ?
#
loop_
_entity_poly.entity_id
_entity_poly.type
_entity_poly.pdbx_seq_one_letter_code
_entity_poly.pdbx_strand_id
1 'polypeptide(L)'
;IIVNMKQYYRDAMEQCHNYNARLCAERSVRMPFLDSQTGVAQSNCYIWMEKRHRGPGMAPGQLYTYPSRRWRKKRRSHPPEDPRLIFPPVKSENPRAR
;
A
#
# COMPACT_ATOMS: atom_id res chain seq x y z
N ILE A 1 9.28 -4.55 -49.28
CA ILE A 1 10.18 -4.78 -48.12
C ILE A 1 9.94 -3.77 -47.00
N ILE A 2 10.07 -2.45 -47.22
CA ILE A 2 9.90 -1.40 -46.18
C ILE A 2 8.49 -1.35 -45.56
N VAL A 3 7.43 -1.52 -46.37
CA VAL A 3 6.04 -1.55 -45.88
C VAL A 3 5.81 -2.71 -44.90
N ASN A 4 6.50 -3.84 -45.12
CA ASN A 4 6.39 -5.03 -44.29
C ASN A 4 7.12 -4.83 -42.94
N MET A 5 8.27 -4.12 -42.93
CA MET A 5 8.97 -3.78 -41.69
C MET A 5 8.13 -2.89 -40.76
N LYS A 6 7.40 -1.92 -41.31
CA LYS A 6 6.52 -1.05 -40.51
C LYS A 6 5.37 -1.83 -39.88
N GLN A 7 4.79 -2.79 -40.61
CA GLN A 7 3.74 -3.65 -40.07
C GLN A 7 4.31 -4.58 -39.00
N TYR A 8 5.43 -5.25 -39.27
CA TYR A 8 6.13 -6.09 -38.30
C TYR A 8 6.47 -5.35 -37.00
N TYR A 9 7.00 -4.13 -37.08
CA TYR A 9 7.31 -3.33 -35.90
C TYR A 9 6.06 -2.96 -35.10
N ARG A 10 4.95 -2.63 -35.77
CA ARG A 10 3.66 -2.39 -35.11
C ARG A 10 3.16 -3.63 -34.39
N ASP A 11 3.19 -4.78 -35.06
CA ASP A 11 2.74 -6.05 -34.49
C ASP A 11 3.59 -6.42 -33.27
N ALA A 12 4.92 -6.21 -33.33
CA ALA A 12 5.82 -6.43 -32.21
C ALA A 12 5.49 -5.50 -31.02
N MET A 13 5.26 -4.21 -31.26
CA MET A 13 4.86 -3.25 -30.22
C MET A 13 3.52 -3.62 -29.59
N GLU A 14 2.55 -4.10 -30.38
CA GLU A 14 1.25 -4.55 -29.90
C GLU A 14 1.39 -5.83 -29.05
N GLN A 15 2.21 -6.79 -29.47
CA GLN A 15 2.53 -7.97 -28.67
C GLN A 15 3.19 -7.59 -27.33
N CYS A 16 4.13 -6.65 -27.34
CA CYS A 16 4.74 -6.13 -26.11
C CYS A 16 3.71 -5.46 -25.19
N HIS A 17 2.81 -4.67 -25.75
CA HIS A 17 1.72 -4.03 -25.01
C HIS A 17 0.80 -5.08 -24.37
N ASN A 18 0.35 -6.07 -25.14
CA ASN A 18 -0.51 -7.16 -24.67
C ASN A 18 0.17 -7.99 -23.59
N TYR A 19 1.47 -8.25 -23.72
CA TYR A 19 2.24 -8.93 -22.68
C TYR A 19 2.30 -8.11 -21.38
N ASN A 20 2.58 -6.81 -21.47
CA ASN A 20 2.62 -5.93 -20.30
C ASN A 20 1.25 -5.81 -19.61
N ALA A 21 0.16 -5.78 -20.38
CA ALA A 21 -1.20 -5.79 -19.85
C ALA A 21 -1.49 -7.07 -19.05
N ARG A 22 -1.13 -8.23 -19.59
CA ARG A 22 -1.25 -9.53 -18.91
C ARG A 22 -0.42 -9.57 -17.63
N LEU A 23 0.83 -9.09 -17.68
CA LEU A 23 1.72 -9.03 -16.53
C LEU A 23 1.14 -8.15 -15.40
N CYS A 24 0.58 -6.99 -15.75
CA CYS A 24 -0.09 -6.12 -14.78
C CYS A 24 -1.32 -6.78 -14.14
N ALA A 25 -2.13 -7.50 -14.93
CA ALA A 25 -3.31 -8.21 -14.44
C ALA A 25 -2.93 -9.37 -13.51
N GLU A 26 -1.95 -10.19 -13.89
CA GLU A 26 -1.46 -11.27 -13.02
C GLU A 26 -0.88 -10.72 -11.72
N ARG A 27 -0.14 -9.61 -11.79
CA ARG A 27 0.40 -8.94 -10.60
C ARG A 27 -0.70 -8.45 -9.68
N SER A 28 -1.77 -7.85 -10.19
CA SER A 28 -2.85 -7.33 -9.35
C SER A 28 -3.64 -8.45 -8.66
N VAL A 29 -3.87 -9.57 -9.35
CA VAL A 29 -4.58 -10.74 -8.80
C VAL A 29 -3.81 -11.42 -7.68
N ARG A 30 -2.47 -11.40 -7.71
CA ARG A 30 -1.62 -12.02 -6.66
C ARG A 30 -1.40 -11.14 -5.42
N MET A 31 -1.96 -9.94 -5.38
CA MET A 31 -1.77 -9.01 -4.25
C MET A 31 -2.91 -9.11 -3.23
N PRO A 32 -2.62 -8.96 -1.92
CA PRO A 32 -1.31 -8.77 -1.32
C PRO A 32 -0.47 -10.06 -1.26
N PHE A 33 0.86 -9.93 -1.25
CA PHE A 33 1.78 -11.05 -1.04
C PHE A 33 1.93 -11.34 0.45
N LEU A 34 1.71 -12.59 0.87
CA LEU A 34 1.88 -12.99 2.27
C LEU A 34 3.31 -13.50 2.50
N ASP A 35 4.10 -12.71 3.24
CA ASP A 35 5.46 -13.08 3.62
C ASP A 35 5.45 -14.00 4.84
N SER A 36 5.93 -15.23 4.68
CA SER A 36 5.91 -16.26 5.72
C SER A 36 6.90 -16.00 6.86
N GLN A 37 7.99 -15.26 6.60
CA GLN A 37 9.00 -15.00 7.63
C GLN A 37 8.55 -13.88 8.59
N THR A 38 7.88 -12.85 8.06
CA THR A 38 7.47 -11.67 8.84
C THR A 38 5.99 -11.65 9.20
N GLY A 39 5.17 -12.48 8.55
CA GLY A 39 3.72 -12.48 8.70
C GLY A 39 3.03 -11.25 8.07
N VAL A 40 3.76 -10.43 7.31
CA VAL A 40 3.22 -9.21 6.70
C VAL A 40 2.55 -9.54 5.36
N ALA A 41 1.30 -9.12 5.20
CA ALA A 41 0.62 -9.05 3.90
C ALA A 41 1.13 -7.82 3.12
N GLN A 42 2.20 -8.00 2.37
CA GLN A 42 2.90 -6.95 1.64
C GLN A 42 2.10 -6.45 0.44
N SER A 43 2.16 -5.13 0.25
CA SER A 43 1.60 -4.44 -0.90
C SER A 43 2.65 -3.54 -1.56
N ASN A 44 2.26 -2.77 -2.60
CA ASN A 44 3.14 -1.75 -3.16
C ASN A 44 3.62 -0.80 -2.05
N CYS A 45 4.94 -0.61 -1.95
CA CYS A 45 5.57 0.25 -0.96
C CYS A 45 6.26 1.45 -1.63
N TYR A 46 6.59 2.45 -0.83
CA TYR A 46 7.25 3.70 -1.28
C TYR A 46 8.56 3.94 -0.52
N ILE A 47 9.19 2.86 -0.04
CA ILE A 47 10.44 2.93 0.74
C ILE A 47 11.65 3.19 -0.16
N TRP A 48 11.55 2.79 -1.43
CA TRP A 48 12.61 2.94 -2.42
C TRP A 48 12.57 4.34 -3.04
N MET A 49 13.54 5.18 -2.64
CA MET A 49 13.68 6.54 -3.12
C MET A 49 14.98 6.72 -3.91
N GLU A 50 14.89 7.29 -5.11
CA GLU A 50 16.08 7.62 -5.91
C GLU A 50 16.88 8.82 -5.35
N LYS A 51 18.16 8.94 -5.74
CA LYS A 51 19.04 10.06 -5.35
C LYS A 51 18.47 11.44 -5.73
N ARG A 52 17.76 11.54 -6.86
CA ARG A 52 17.11 12.80 -7.29
C ARG A 52 15.98 13.26 -6.36
N HIS A 53 15.43 12.36 -5.53
CA HIS A 53 14.42 12.71 -4.54
C HIS A 53 15.03 13.21 -3.22
N ARG A 54 16.35 13.10 -3.05
CA ARG A 54 17.04 13.54 -1.84
C ARG A 54 17.11 15.07 -1.82
N GLY A 55 16.34 15.68 -0.92
CA GLY A 55 16.40 17.11 -0.63
C GLY A 55 17.31 17.43 0.56
N PRO A 56 17.55 18.72 0.84
CA PRO A 56 18.25 19.15 2.05
C PRO A 56 17.47 18.78 3.32
N GLY A 57 18.15 18.72 4.46
CA GLY A 57 17.47 18.59 5.76
C GLY A 57 16.56 19.77 6.06
N MET A 58 15.42 19.51 6.72
CA MET A 58 14.43 20.54 7.08
C MET A 58 14.45 20.89 8.59
N ALA A 59 15.11 20.08 9.42
CA ALA A 59 15.24 20.28 10.86
C ALA A 59 16.72 20.31 11.28
N PRO A 60 17.07 20.93 12.43
CA PRO A 60 18.44 20.92 12.96
C PRO A 60 19.01 19.50 13.07
N GLY A 61 20.23 19.29 12.58
CA GLY A 61 20.90 17.99 12.57
C GLY A 61 20.44 17.02 11.46
N GLN A 62 19.43 17.37 10.67
CA GLN A 62 18.98 16.54 9.57
C GLN A 62 19.88 16.73 8.33
N LEU A 63 20.48 15.64 7.84
CA LEU A 63 21.33 15.68 6.64
C LEU A 63 20.49 15.81 5.36
N TYR A 64 19.43 15.01 5.26
CA TYR A 64 18.59 14.91 4.07
C TYR A 64 17.11 14.74 4.40
N THR A 65 16.26 15.16 3.48
CA THR A 65 14.81 14.92 3.50
C THR A 65 14.38 14.21 2.22
N TYR A 66 13.34 13.39 2.29
CA TYR A 66 12.71 12.77 1.12
C TYR A 66 11.22 13.16 1.05
N PRO A 67 10.60 13.15 -0.15
CA PRO A 67 9.20 13.50 -0.32
C PRO A 67 8.30 12.64 0.57
N SER A 68 7.49 13.29 1.40
CA SER A 68 6.53 12.62 2.26
C SER A 68 5.22 12.39 1.52
N ARG A 69 4.65 11.19 1.66
CA ARG A 69 3.35 10.87 1.06
C ARG A 69 2.22 11.35 1.97
N ARG A 70 1.33 12.17 1.42
CA ARG A 70 0.11 12.59 2.14
C ARG A 70 -0.78 11.37 2.39
N TRP A 71 -1.30 11.27 3.60
CA TRP A 71 -2.21 10.20 4.00
C TRP A 71 -3.34 10.77 4.85
N ARG A 72 -4.48 10.07 4.87
CA ARG A 72 -5.62 10.41 5.73
C ARG A 72 -6.20 9.13 6.32
N LYS A 73 -6.34 9.08 7.64
CA LYS A 73 -7.03 7.96 8.31
C LYS A 73 -8.51 8.00 7.91
N LYS A 74 -9.04 6.91 7.37
CA LYS A 74 -10.48 6.76 7.14
C LYS A 74 -11.17 6.61 8.49
N ARG A 75 -12.20 7.44 8.76
CA ARG A 75 -13.06 7.27 9.94
C ARG A 75 -13.85 5.98 9.74
N ARG A 76 -13.71 5.01 10.65
CA ARG A 76 -14.54 3.80 10.61
C ARG A 76 -15.96 4.23 10.99
N SER A 77 -16.95 3.89 10.19
CA SER A 77 -18.30 3.74 10.74
C SER A 77 -18.17 2.66 11.81
N HIS A 78 -18.56 2.96 13.04
CA HIS A 78 -18.72 1.90 14.03
C HIS A 78 -19.58 0.82 13.36
N PRO A 79 -19.17 -0.45 13.36
CA PRO A 79 -20.12 -1.52 13.10
C PRO A 79 -21.32 -1.29 14.03
N PRO A 80 -22.56 -1.63 13.64
CA PRO A 80 -23.60 -1.78 14.64
C PRO A 80 -23.03 -2.65 15.77
N GLU A 81 -23.00 -2.12 17.00
CA GLU A 81 -22.56 -2.88 18.16
C GLU A 81 -23.38 -4.17 18.17
N ASP A 82 -22.74 -5.34 18.04
CA ASP A 82 -23.44 -6.60 18.25
C ASP A 82 -23.85 -6.60 19.73
N PRO A 83 -25.15 -6.67 20.07
CA PRO A 83 -25.58 -6.67 21.47
C PRO A 83 -24.91 -7.75 22.32
N ARG A 84 -24.39 -8.81 21.69
CA ARG A 84 -23.64 -9.91 22.34
C ARG A 84 -22.21 -9.56 22.75
N LEU A 85 -21.65 -8.48 22.22
CA LEU A 85 -20.29 -8.00 22.52
C LEU A 85 -20.29 -6.88 23.56
N ILE A 86 -21.46 -6.49 24.08
CA ILE A 86 -21.57 -5.51 25.16
C ILE A 86 -21.03 -6.13 26.45
N PHE A 87 -19.88 -5.64 26.90
CA PHE A 87 -19.35 -6.03 28.20
C PHE A 87 -20.28 -5.55 29.32
N PRO A 88 -20.61 -6.42 30.29
CA PRO A 88 -21.40 -6.00 31.44
C PRO A 88 -20.64 -4.91 32.21
N PRO A 89 -21.34 -3.90 32.77
CA PRO A 89 -20.70 -2.84 33.53
C PRO A 89 -19.95 -3.47 34.70
N VAL A 90 -18.64 -3.20 34.76
CA VAL A 90 -17.81 -3.60 35.90
C VAL A 90 -18.32 -2.83 37.11
N LYS A 91 -18.86 -3.55 38.10
CA LYS A 91 -19.26 -2.95 39.37
C LYS A 91 -18.00 -2.37 40.00
N SER A 92 -17.92 -1.05 40.15
CA SER A 92 -16.91 -0.44 41.01
C SER A 92 -17.28 -0.79 42.45
N GLU A 93 -16.51 -1.67 43.07
CA GLU A 93 -16.62 -1.91 44.50
C GLU A 93 -16.22 -0.61 45.20
N ASN A 94 -17.18 0.07 45.83
CA ASN A 94 -16.95 1.33 46.52
C ASN A 94 -16.18 1.06 47.81
N PRO A 95 -14.91 1.49 47.97
CA PRO A 95 -14.10 1.13 49.14
C PRO A 95 -14.54 1.79 50.46
N ARG A 96 -15.62 2.58 50.44
CA ARG A 96 -16.09 3.40 51.57
C ARG A 96 -17.38 2.89 52.23
N ALA A 97 -17.74 1.63 52.04
CA ALA A 97 -18.83 0.98 52.76
C ALA A 97 -18.29 -0.03 53.79
N ARG A 98 -17.62 0.47 54.83
CA ARG A 98 -17.44 -0.19 56.13
C ARG A 98 -17.39 0.87 57.21
#